data_AF-M7XH42-F1
#
_entry.id   AF-M7XH42-F1
#
_cell.length_a   1.000
_cell.length_b   1.000
_cell.length_c   1.000
_cell.angle_alpha   90.00
_cell.angle_beta   90.00
_cell.angle_gamma   90.00
#
_symmetry.space_group_name_H-M   'P 1'
#
loop_
_entity.id
_entity.type
_entity.pdbx_description
1 polymer ?
#
loop_
_entity_poly.entity_id
_entity_poly.type
_entity_poly.pdbx_seq_one_letter_code
_entity_poly.pdbx_strand_id
1 'polypeptide(L)'
;MRQLSEIELQHVRHAISAKGLQAAEILLEVYDHYVSHLQEYKAEEFDAELAALEEKFTYGYCHALQANLQKSFKAEISRNQWKVVRSYFCFSRLIYSLGLLSILVTVSMNLKSDEQYLIMVYVPLSLLVGFSLFVLLKWRKNLKIAKDIFIEQKDSIKSVTTEIMVLKIILPVLSLNAIIMIPKTFLATHDLSFALLPQISLVLTMALLLYGISLFEVWKIKSKSLPA
;
A
#
# COMPACT_ATOMS: atom_id res chain seq x y z
N MET A 1 -35.54 9.11 1.91
CA MET A 1 -34.59 9.09 3.04
C MET A 1 -34.57 10.46 3.67
N ARG A 2 -34.71 10.54 4.99
CA ARG A 2 -34.56 11.78 5.77
C ARG A 2 -33.11 12.27 5.66
N GLN A 3 -32.86 13.56 5.82
CA GLN A 3 -31.51 14.09 6.01
C GLN A 3 -31.26 14.31 7.49
N LEU A 4 -30.10 13.86 7.99
CA LEU A 4 -29.71 14.10 9.38
C LEU A 4 -29.33 15.56 9.57
N SER A 5 -29.72 16.13 10.71
CA SER A 5 -29.26 17.45 11.17
C SER A 5 -27.78 17.44 11.52
N GLU A 6 -27.13 18.62 11.56
CA GLU A 6 -25.70 18.68 11.92
C GLU A 6 -25.44 18.19 13.34
N ILE A 7 -26.41 18.33 14.26
CA ILE A 7 -26.32 17.83 15.64
C ILE A 7 -26.31 16.29 15.63
N GLU A 8 -27.22 15.66 14.89
CA GLU A 8 -27.27 14.21 14.71
C GLU A 8 -25.98 13.68 14.06
N LEU A 9 -25.47 14.37 13.04
CA LEU A 9 -24.20 14.02 12.40
C LEU A 9 -23.02 14.13 13.38
N GLN A 10 -23.02 15.13 14.26
CA GLN A 10 -21.99 15.27 15.30
C GLN A 10 -22.06 14.12 16.32
N HIS A 11 -23.27 13.70 16.73
CA HIS A 11 -23.45 12.53 17.60
C HIS A 11 -22.92 11.25 16.96
N VAL A 12 -23.21 11.04 15.66
CA VAL A 12 -22.66 9.90 14.90
C VAL A 12 -21.14 9.95 14.84
N ARG A 13 -20.54 11.11 14.51
CA ARG A 13 -19.08 11.26 14.44
C ARG A 13 -18.43 10.97 15.80
N HIS A 14 -19.03 11.43 16.89
CA HIS A 14 -18.53 11.20 18.25
C HIS A 14 -18.61 9.72 18.64
N ALA A 15 -19.77 9.07 18.40
CA ALA A 15 -19.98 7.66 18.68
C ALA A 15 -18.97 6.76 17.94
N ILE A 16 -18.69 7.06 16.66
CA ILE A 16 -17.70 6.33 15.87
C ILE A 16 -16.28 6.60 16.35
N SER A 17 -15.94 7.86 16.65
CA SER A 17 -14.60 8.24 17.14
C SER A 17 -14.26 7.56 18.46
N ALA A 18 -15.25 7.39 19.35
CA ALA A 18 -15.11 6.66 20.60
C ALA A 18 -14.74 5.17 20.41
N LYS A 19 -14.96 4.58 19.23
CA LYS A 19 -14.56 3.20 18.93
C LYS A 19 -13.08 3.04 18.59
N GLY A 20 -12.31 4.14 18.46
CA GLY A 20 -10.85 4.09 18.29
C GLY A 20 -10.35 3.56 16.94
N LEU A 21 -11.20 3.57 15.92
CA LEU A 21 -10.85 3.16 14.56
C LEU A 21 -9.82 4.13 13.96
N GLN A 22 -8.76 3.58 13.37
CA GLN A 22 -7.71 4.37 12.71
C GLN A 22 -7.72 4.19 11.19
N ALA A 23 -8.25 3.08 10.70
CA ALA A 23 -8.33 2.79 9.28
C ALA A 23 -9.38 3.68 8.60
N ALA A 24 -8.94 4.62 7.76
CA ALA A 24 -9.81 5.52 7.00
C ALA A 24 -10.84 4.77 6.14
N GLU A 25 -10.43 3.64 5.56
CA GLU A 25 -11.32 2.79 4.75
C GLU A 25 -12.54 2.31 5.54
N ILE A 26 -12.33 1.87 6.79
CA ILE A 26 -13.41 1.40 7.67
C ILE A 26 -14.18 2.57 8.26
N LEU A 27 -13.49 3.63 8.66
CA LEU A 27 -14.13 4.81 9.24
C LEU A 27 -15.19 5.39 8.30
N LEU A 28 -14.88 5.50 7.01
CA LEU A 28 -15.83 5.99 6.01
C LEU A 28 -16.98 5.00 5.77
N GLU A 29 -16.70 3.70 5.73
CA GLU A 29 -17.73 2.66 5.53
C GLU A 29 -18.69 2.56 6.73
N VAL A 30 -18.16 2.60 7.96
CA VAL A 30 -18.96 2.63 9.19
C VAL A 30 -19.76 3.92 9.27
N TYR A 31 -19.16 5.06 8.93
CA TYR A 31 -19.88 6.33 8.86
C TYR A 31 -21.03 6.30 7.87
N ASP A 32 -20.79 5.82 6.64
CA ASP A 32 -21.82 5.70 5.61
C ASP A 32 -22.93 4.75 6.03
N HIS A 33 -22.58 3.64 6.69
CA HIS A 33 -23.56 2.70 7.22
C HIS A 33 -24.42 3.30 8.33
N TYR A 34 -23.81 4.03 9.28
CA TYR A 34 -24.53 4.73 10.34
C TYR A 34 -25.48 5.77 9.76
N VAL A 35 -24.98 6.62 8.87
CA VAL A 35 -25.78 7.68 8.24
C VAL A 35 -26.93 7.07 7.45
N SER A 36 -26.66 6.11 6.57
CA SER A 36 -27.70 5.47 5.75
C SER A 36 -28.77 4.79 6.60
N HIS A 37 -28.36 4.04 7.65
CA HIS A 37 -29.30 3.40 8.58
C HIS A 37 -30.17 4.45 9.28
N LEU A 38 -29.59 5.48 9.88
CA LEU A 38 -30.32 6.50 10.65
C LEU A 38 -31.22 7.38 9.77
N GLN A 39 -30.94 7.49 8.47
CA GLN A 39 -31.79 8.21 7.51
C GLN A 39 -33.08 7.46 7.12
N GLU A 40 -33.19 6.18 7.47
CA GLU A 40 -34.39 5.37 7.25
C GLU A 40 -35.46 5.57 8.34
N TYR A 41 -35.06 6.08 9.52
CA TYR A 41 -35.92 6.25 10.69
C TYR A 41 -36.34 7.71 10.91
N LYS A 42 -37.36 7.91 11.75
CA LYS A 42 -37.82 9.26 12.13
C LYS A 42 -36.87 9.89 13.15
N ALA A 43 -36.97 11.22 13.29
CA ALA A 43 -36.21 12.00 14.27
C ALA A 43 -36.31 11.44 15.69
N GLU A 44 -37.53 11.05 16.06
CA GLU A 44 -37.90 10.59 17.39
C GLU A 44 -37.25 9.24 17.73
N GLU A 45 -36.87 8.47 16.71
CA GLU A 45 -36.28 7.14 16.84
C GLU A 45 -34.74 7.19 16.81
N PHE A 46 -34.15 8.36 16.53
CA PHE A 46 -32.71 8.54 16.32
C PHE A 46 -31.87 7.97 17.47
N ASP A 47 -32.17 8.37 18.71
CA ASP A 47 -31.35 7.97 19.87
C ASP A 47 -31.45 6.46 20.13
N ALA A 48 -32.63 5.87 19.92
CA ALA A 48 -32.84 4.44 20.08
C ALA A 48 -32.07 3.63 19.03
N GLU A 49 -32.14 4.06 17.76
CA GLU A 49 -31.43 3.41 16.66
C GLU A 49 -29.91 3.61 16.74
N LEU A 50 -29.46 4.79 17.20
CA LEU A 50 -28.05 5.03 17.45
C LEU A 50 -27.52 4.10 18.54
N ALA A 51 -28.24 3.94 19.65
CA ALA A 51 -27.88 3.02 20.71
C ALA A 51 -27.81 1.56 20.21
N ALA A 52 -28.77 1.14 19.39
CA ALA A 52 -28.76 -0.20 18.78
C ALA A 52 -27.53 -0.40 17.86
N LEU A 53 -27.15 0.62 17.09
CA LEU A 53 -25.91 0.60 16.30
C LEU A 53 -24.68 0.50 17.20
N GLU A 54 -24.64 1.20 18.33
CA GLU A 54 -23.52 1.14 19.28
C GLU A 54 -23.35 -0.22 19.96
N GLU A 55 -24.44 -0.92 20.24
CA GLU A 55 -24.41 -2.30 20.74
C GLU A 55 -23.85 -3.27 19.69
N LYS A 56 -24.12 -3.03 18.41
CA LYS A 56 -23.59 -3.83 17.31
C LYS A 56 -22.12 -3.52 17.02
N PHE A 57 -21.77 -2.24 16.94
CA PHE A 57 -20.43 -1.73 16.63
C PHE A 57 -19.65 -1.43 17.92
N THR A 58 -19.43 -2.47 18.71
CA THR A 58 -18.59 -2.39 19.90
C THR A 58 -17.12 -2.11 19.55
N TYR A 59 -16.36 -1.60 20.53
CA TYR A 59 -14.90 -1.43 20.39
C TYR A 59 -14.21 -2.70 19.89
N GLY A 60 -14.51 -3.85 20.52
CA GLY A 60 -13.92 -5.14 20.15
C GLY A 60 -14.26 -5.57 18.73
N TYR A 61 -15.52 -5.37 18.31
CA TYR A 61 -15.96 -5.67 16.96
C TYR A 61 -15.25 -4.80 15.92
N CYS A 62 -15.17 -3.49 16.16
CA CYS A 62 -14.49 -2.53 15.27
C CYS A 62 -12.99 -2.83 15.13
N HIS A 63 -12.30 -3.17 16.23
CA HIS A 63 -10.88 -3.55 16.16
C HIS A 63 -10.66 -4.90 15.45
N ALA A 64 -11.56 -5.87 15.64
CA ALA A 64 -11.53 -7.12 14.89
C ALA A 64 -11.76 -6.87 13.39
N LEU A 65 -12.68 -5.98 13.03
CA LEU A 65 -12.92 -5.55 11.65
C LEU A 65 -11.66 -4.93 11.04
N GLN A 66 -10.98 -4.04 11.77
CA GLN A 66 -9.71 -3.44 11.34
C GLN A 66 -8.61 -4.47 11.12
N ALA A 67 -8.42 -5.40 12.07
CA ALA A 67 -7.43 -6.46 11.95
C ALA A 67 -7.73 -7.38 10.75
N ASN A 68 -8.99 -7.74 10.56
CA ASN A 68 -9.44 -8.56 9.43
C ASN A 68 -9.22 -7.86 8.09
N LEU A 69 -9.50 -6.56 8.01
CA LEU A 69 -9.22 -5.75 6.83
C LEU A 69 -7.74 -5.71 6.51
N GLN A 70 -6.88 -5.43 7.51
CA GLN A 70 -5.43 -5.45 7.31
C GLN A 70 -4.94 -6.81 6.80
N LYS A 71 -5.42 -7.91 7.38
CA LYS A 71 -5.06 -9.26 6.97
C LYS A 71 -5.55 -9.58 5.55
N SER A 72 -6.78 -9.22 5.22
CA SER A 72 -7.37 -9.46 3.89
C SER A 72 -6.63 -8.68 2.81
N PHE A 73 -6.34 -7.39 3.04
CA PHE A 73 -5.59 -6.55 2.10
C PHE A 73 -4.17 -7.08 1.88
N LYS A 74 -3.46 -7.50 2.95
CA LYS A 74 -2.11 -8.10 2.82
C LYS A 74 -2.15 -9.35 1.93
N ALA A 75 -3.11 -10.25 2.17
CA ALA A 75 -3.27 -11.47 1.41
C ALA A 75 -3.66 -11.18 -0.05
N GLU A 76 -4.58 -10.25 -0.27
CA GLU A 76 -5.08 -9.90 -1.59
C GLU A 76 -4.03 -9.20 -2.45
N ILE A 77 -3.30 -8.23 -1.90
CA ILE A 77 -2.19 -7.56 -2.59
C ILE A 77 -1.15 -8.60 -3.02
N SER A 78 -0.78 -9.52 -2.13
CA SER A 78 0.21 -10.56 -2.44
C SER A 78 -0.29 -11.53 -3.51
N ARG A 79 -1.57 -11.94 -3.43
CA ARG A 79 -2.23 -12.78 -4.44
C ARG A 79 -2.29 -12.09 -5.81
N ASN A 80 -2.66 -10.81 -5.83
CA ASN A 80 -2.74 -10.03 -7.06
C ASN A 80 -1.36 -9.79 -7.66
N GLN A 81 -0.35 -9.54 -6.83
CA GLN A 81 1.03 -9.40 -7.27
C GLN A 81 1.51 -10.68 -7.96
N TRP A 82 1.26 -11.85 -7.35
CA TRP A 82 1.63 -13.13 -7.96
C TRP A 82 0.90 -13.38 -9.28
N LYS A 83 -0.39 -13.05 -9.37
CA LYS A 83 -1.16 -13.13 -10.62
C LYS A 83 -0.57 -12.24 -11.71
N VAL A 84 -0.19 -11.01 -11.37
CA VAL A 84 0.46 -10.07 -12.30
C VAL A 84 1.79 -10.64 -12.78
N VAL A 85 2.65 -11.09 -11.88
CA VAL A 85 3.93 -11.71 -12.22
C VAL A 85 3.74 -12.89 -13.18
N ARG A 86 2.81 -13.80 -12.86
CA ARG A 86 2.51 -14.95 -13.73
C ARG A 86 2.02 -14.52 -15.12
N SER A 87 1.28 -13.42 -15.21
CA SER A 87 0.78 -12.90 -16.49
C SER A 87 1.88 -12.45 -17.46
N TYR A 88 3.04 -12.00 -16.95
CA TYR A 88 4.17 -11.62 -17.80
C TYR A 88 4.83 -12.81 -18.50
N PHE A 89 4.62 -14.02 -17.99
CA PHE A 89 5.11 -15.26 -18.59
C PHE A 89 4.08 -15.92 -19.53
N CYS A 90 2.94 -15.26 -19.80
CA CYS A 90 2.01 -15.68 -20.85
C CYS A 90 2.52 -15.27 -22.24
N PHE A 91 2.24 -16.07 -23.27
CA PHE A 91 2.78 -15.93 -24.63
C PHE A 91 2.66 -14.50 -25.22
N SER A 92 1.54 -13.82 -24.98
CA SER A 92 1.31 -12.45 -25.48
C SER A 92 2.16 -11.37 -24.81
N ARG A 93 2.62 -11.60 -23.56
CA ARG A 93 3.46 -10.66 -22.80
C ARG A 93 4.93 -11.08 -22.76
N LEU A 94 5.21 -12.34 -23.04
CA LEU A 94 6.55 -12.93 -23.07
C LEU A 94 7.49 -12.16 -24.00
N ILE A 95 7.00 -11.69 -25.16
CA ILE A 95 7.83 -10.94 -26.11
C ILE A 95 8.38 -9.64 -25.51
N TYR A 96 7.59 -8.93 -24.70
CA TYR A 96 8.02 -7.72 -24.00
C TYR A 96 9.03 -8.05 -22.91
N SER A 97 8.80 -9.14 -22.18
CA SER A 97 9.74 -9.62 -21.15
C SER A 97 11.08 -10.04 -21.75
N LEU A 98 11.08 -10.73 -22.90
CA LEU A 98 12.29 -11.10 -23.63
C LEU A 98 13.02 -9.87 -24.20
N GLY A 99 12.27 -8.90 -24.73
CA GLY A 99 12.84 -7.64 -25.20
C GLY A 99 13.54 -6.87 -24.06
N LEU A 100 12.89 -6.74 -22.91
CA LEU A 100 13.49 -6.12 -21.72
C LEU A 100 14.74 -6.88 -21.25
N LEU A 101 14.68 -8.21 -21.21
CA LEU A 101 15.82 -9.04 -20.85
C LEU A 101 17.01 -8.82 -21.79
N SER A 102 16.77 -8.80 -23.10
CA SER A 102 17.80 -8.55 -24.11
C SER A 102 18.48 -7.19 -23.92
N ILE A 103 17.70 -6.14 -23.62
CA ILE A 103 18.24 -4.81 -23.31
C ILE A 103 19.11 -4.87 -22.06
N LEU A 104 18.62 -5.47 -20.96
CA LEU A 104 19.37 -5.55 -19.71
C LEU A 104 20.66 -6.36 -19.84
N VAL A 105 20.64 -7.47 -20.58
CA VAL A 105 21.84 -8.27 -20.89
C VAL A 105 22.83 -7.43 -21.69
N THR A 106 22.36 -6.76 -22.75
CA THR A 106 23.21 -5.90 -23.58
C THR A 106 23.86 -4.79 -22.75
N VAL A 107 23.09 -4.11 -21.89
CA VAL A 107 23.61 -3.10 -20.98
C VAL A 107 24.66 -3.70 -20.05
N SER A 108 24.35 -4.82 -19.37
CA SER A 108 25.25 -5.48 -18.42
C SER A 108 26.60 -5.89 -19.04
N MET A 109 26.59 -6.38 -20.29
CA MET A 109 27.81 -6.75 -21.03
C MET A 109 28.69 -5.55 -21.41
N ASN A 110 28.14 -4.34 -21.46
CA ASN A 110 28.87 -3.12 -21.82
C ASN A 110 29.41 -2.35 -20.60
N LEU A 111 29.03 -2.74 -19.38
CA LEU A 111 29.56 -2.14 -18.16
C LEU A 111 30.98 -2.66 -17.90
N LYS A 112 31.86 -1.79 -17.39
CA LYS A 112 33.29 -2.06 -17.21
C LYS A 112 33.80 -1.81 -15.80
N SER A 113 32.99 -1.23 -14.92
CA SER A 113 33.38 -0.90 -13.54
C SER A 113 32.34 -1.33 -12.52
N ASP A 114 32.79 -1.58 -11.28
CA ASP A 114 31.93 -1.96 -10.16
C ASP A 114 30.86 -0.91 -9.87
N GLU A 115 31.23 0.37 -9.98
CA GLU A 115 30.31 1.49 -9.82
C GLU A 115 29.15 1.42 -10.82
N GLN A 116 29.42 1.03 -12.07
CA GLN A 116 28.39 0.90 -13.09
C GLN A 116 27.42 -0.24 -12.77
N TYR A 117 27.91 -1.38 -12.26
CA TYR A 117 27.05 -2.49 -11.83
C TYR A 117 26.21 -2.13 -10.60
N LEU A 118 26.77 -1.37 -9.66
CA LEU A 118 26.01 -0.83 -8.54
C LEU A 118 24.92 0.13 -9.02
N ILE A 119 25.23 1.04 -9.94
CA ILE A 119 24.25 1.95 -10.55
C ILE A 119 23.11 1.16 -11.19
N MET A 120 23.41 0.07 -11.91
CA MET A 120 22.40 -0.79 -12.53
C MET A 120 21.40 -1.35 -11.51
N VAL A 121 21.82 -1.65 -10.28
CA VAL A 121 20.94 -2.09 -9.18
C VAL A 121 20.23 -0.92 -8.51
N TYR A 122 20.89 0.24 -8.36
CA TYR A 122 20.30 1.41 -7.72
C TYR A 122 19.24 2.12 -8.56
N VAL A 123 19.29 2.02 -9.89
CA VAL A 123 18.27 2.58 -10.78
C VAL A 123 16.85 2.04 -10.49
N PRO A 124 16.59 0.72 -10.47
CA PRO A 124 15.26 0.23 -10.12
C PRO A 124 14.88 0.51 -8.66
N LEU A 125 15.84 0.62 -7.73
CA LEU A 125 15.58 1.04 -6.35
C LEU A 125 15.12 2.50 -6.27
N SER A 126 15.76 3.41 -7.01
CA SER A 126 15.37 4.82 -7.02
C SER A 126 13.97 4.98 -7.65
N LEU A 127 13.64 4.18 -8.66
CA LEU A 127 12.28 4.11 -9.22
C LEU A 127 11.25 3.62 -8.19
N LEU A 128 11.59 2.60 -7.39
CA LEU A 128 10.72 2.15 -6.28
C LEU A 128 10.52 3.25 -5.23
N VAL A 129 11.58 3.96 -4.85
CA VAL A 129 11.47 5.10 -3.92
C VAL A 129 10.59 6.21 -4.50
N GLY A 130 10.81 6.59 -5.77
CA GLY A 130 9.96 7.55 -6.47
C GLY A 130 8.49 7.11 -6.52
N PHE A 131 8.25 5.83 -6.78
CA PHE A 131 6.91 5.24 -6.74
C PHE A 131 6.30 5.31 -5.33
N SER A 132 7.06 5.05 -4.26
CA SER A 132 6.57 5.19 -2.88
C SER A 132 6.11 6.62 -2.56
N LEU A 133 6.88 7.62 -3.00
CA LEU A 133 6.52 9.03 -2.83
C LEU A 133 5.25 9.37 -3.61
N PHE A 134 5.12 8.86 -4.83
CA PHE A 134 3.91 9.03 -5.64
C PHE A 134 2.66 8.42 -4.97
N VAL A 135 2.78 7.20 -4.42
CA VAL A 135 1.71 6.54 -3.66
C VAL A 135 1.31 7.38 -2.43
N LEU A 136 2.29 7.87 -1.68
CA LEU A 136 2.06 8.73 -0.51
C LEU A 136 1.36 10.05 -0.88
N LEU A 137 1.75 10.69 -1.99
CA LEU A 137 1.11 11.92 -2.46
C LEU A 137 -0.34 11.71 -2.86
N LYS A 138 -0.65 10.62 -3.58
CA LYS A 138 -2.05 10.31 -3.94
C LYS A 138 -2.87 9.97 -2.70
N TRP A 139 -2.28 9.23 -1.76
CA TRP A 139 -2.93 8.88 -0.50
C TRP A 139 -3.30 10.10 0.35
N ARG A 140 -2.41 11.10 0.47
CA ARG A 140 -2.71 12.32 1.23
C ARG A 140 -4.00 13.01 0.75
N LYS A 141 -4.28 12.95 -0.55
CA LYS A 141 -5.53 13.49 -1.12
C LYS A 141 -6.75 12.69 -0.64
N ASN A 142 -6.68 11.37 -0.70
CA ASN A 142 -7.81 10.50 -0.33
C ASN A 142 -8.10 10.53 1.18
N LEU A 143 -7.07 10.63 2.02
CA LEU A 143 -7.28 10.77 3.47
C LEU A 143 -7.91 12.07 3.90
N LYS A 144 -7.79 13.11 3.07
CA LYS A 144 -8.31 14.44 3.41
C LYS A 144 -9.80 14.35 3.77
N ILE A 145 -10.58 13.57 3.02
CA ILE A 145 -12.01 13.38 3.26
C ILE A 145 -12.28 12.81 4.66
N ALA A 146 -11.65 11.68 5.01
CA ALA A 146 -11.81 11.07 6.33
C ALA A 146 -11.34 12.00 7.45
N LYS A 147 -10.22 12.72 7.24
CA LYS A 147 -9.66 13.68 8.20
C LYS A 147 -10.53 14.93 8.38
N ASP A 148 -11.26 15.34 7.36
CA ASP A 148 -12.16 16.49 7.41
C ASP A 148 -13.50 16.11 8.08
N ILE A 149 -13.98 14.86 7.91
CA ILE A 149 -15.17 14.35 8.62
C ILE A 149 -14.87 14.13 10.11
N PHE A 150 -13.68 13.61 10.43
CA PHE A 150 -13.29 13.22 11.78
C PHE A 150 -12.15 14.09 12.32
N ILE A 151 -12.44 15.39 12.50
CA ILE A 151 -11.44 16.40 12.89
C ILE A 151 -10.76 16.06 14.23
N GLU A 152 -11.53 15.57 15.21
CA GLU A 152 -11.04 15.26 16.56
C GLU A 152 -9.97 14.16 16.60
N GLN A 153 -9.99 13.25 15.62
CA GLN A 153 -9.04 12.12 15.52
C GLN A 153 -8.14 12.20 14.28
N LYS A 154 -8.02 13.39 13.68
CA LYS A 154 -7.31 13.62 12.40
C LYS A 154 -5.90 13.04 12.35
N ASP A 155 -5.17 13.03 13.46
CA ASP A 155 -3.78 12.57 13.52
C ASP A 155 -3.63 11.04 13.62
N SER A 156 -4.65 10.34 14.12
CA SER A 156 -4.62 8.88 14.25
C SER A 156 -5.05 8.16 12.96
N ILE A 157 -5.78 8.84 12.06
CA ILE A 157 -6.32 8.27 10.83
C ILE A 157 -5.20 7.93 9.83
N LYS A 158 -5.17 6.67 9.41
CA LYS A 158 -4.22 6.09 8.44
C LYS A 158 -4.98 5.29 7.37
N SER A 159 -4.37 5.11 6.19
CA SER A 159 -4.88 4.14 5.21
C SER A 159 -4.15 2.83 5.38
N VAL A 160 -4.91 1.76 5.58
CA VAL A 160 -4.40 0.39 5.62
C VAL A 160 -3.75 0.03 4.28
N THR A 161 -4.40 0.42 3.18
CA THR A 161 -3.92 0.11 1.83
C THR A 161 -2.55 0.74 1.56
N THR A 162 -2.42 2.04 1.85
CA THR A 162 -1.17 2.77 1.64
C THR A 162 -0.06 2.26 2.53
N GLU A 163 -0.34 1.99 3.81
CA GLU A 163 0.66 1.46 4.74
C GLU A 163 1.24 0.14 4.24
N ILE A 164 0.38 -0.79 3.80
CA ILE A 164 0.82 -2.09 3.26
C ILE A 164 1.63 -1.91 1.97
N MET A 165 1.21 -1.00 1.07
CA MET A 165 1.91 -0.73 -0.18
C MET A 165 3.29 -0.12 0.06
N VAL A 166 3.38 0.90 0.90
CA VAL A 166 4.63 1.57 1.24
C VAL A 166 5.58 0.58 1.92
N LEU A 167 5.09 -0.24 2.85
CA LEU A 167 5.91 -1.29 3.49
C LEU A 167 6.48 -2.26 2.46
N LYS A 168 5.66 -2.73 1.51
CA LYS A 168 6.12 -3.61 0.43
C LYS A 168 7.14 -2.94 -0.49
N ILE A 169 7.05 -1.63 -0.73
CA ILE A 169 8.04 -0.90 -1.53
C ILE A 169 9.35 -0.69 -0.77
N ILE A 170 9.28 -0.33 0.51
CA ILE A 170 10.45 -0.01 1.35
C ILE A 170 11.24 -1.26 1.73
N LEU A 171 10.58 -2.39 1.98
CA LEU A 171 11.24 -3.60 2.49
C LEU A 171 12.37 -4.10 1.55
N PRO A 172 12.20 -4.23 0.23
CA PRO A 172 13.30 -4.59 -0.68
C PRO A 172 14.43 -3.56 -0.69
N VAL A 173 14.11 -2.27 -0.60
CA VAL A 173 15.09 -1.18 -0.57
C VAL A 173 15.98 -1.29 0.67
N LEU A 174 15.37 -1.46 1.85
CA LEU A 174 16.11 -1.63 3.10
C LEU A 174 16.90 -2.94 3.11
N SER A 175 16.30 -4.04 2.64
CA SER A 175 16.95 -5.36 2.63
C SER A 175 18.19 -5.36 1.73
N LEU A 176 18.10 -4.78 0.53
CA LEU A 176 19.24 -4.71 -0.39
C LEU A 176 20.33 -3.75 0.09
N ASN A 177 19.96 -2.61 0.66
CA ASN A 177 20.94 -1.72 1.28
C ASN A 177 21.66 -2.41 2.46
N ALA A 178 20.93 -3.17 3.27
CA ALA A 178 21.53 -3.96 4.36
C ALA A 178 22.51 -5.01 3.81
N ILE A 179 22.13 -5.77 2.77
CA ILE A 179 22.99 -6.77 2.15
C ILE A 179 24.27 -6.14 1.56
N ILE A 180 24.18 -4.95 0.98
CA ILE A 180 25.33 -4.26 0.36
C ILE A 180 26.24 -3.61 1.42
N MET A 181 25.65 -2.98 2.45
CA MET A 181 26.40 -2.15 3.40
C MET A 181 26.94 -2.94 4.60
N ILE A 182 26.21 -3.92 5.12
CA ILE A 182 26.63 -4.67 6.32
C ILE A 182 27.97 -5.39 6.13
N PRO A 183 28.24 -6.08 5.00
CA PRO A 183 29.54 -6.72 4.78
C PRO A 183 30.70 -5.71 4.75
N LYS A 184 30.47 -4.54 4.14
CA LYS A 184 31.47 -3.47 4.05
C LYS A 184 31.82 -2.89 5.41
N THR A 185 30.84 -2.74 6.31
CA THR A 185 31.06 -2.13 7.62
C THR A 185 31.55 -3.12 8.68
N PHE A 186 31.08 -4.37 8.67
CA PHE A 186 31.38 -5.34 9.73
C PHE A 186 32.45 -6.37 9.37
N LEU A 187 32.54 -6.79 8.11
CA LEU A 187 33.42 -7.90 7.71
C LEU A 187 34.76 -7.41 7.15
N ALA A 188 34.93 -6.11 6.91
CA ALA A 188 36.10 -5.51 6.25
C ALA A 188 36.53 -6.29 4.98
N THR A 189 35.58 -6.99 4.35
CA THR A 189 35.83 -7.78 3.16
C THR A 189 36.10 -6.81 2.03
N HIS A 190 37.32 -6.83 1.51
CA HIS A 190 37.63 -6.20 0.23
C HIS A 190 36.75 -6.81 -0.87
N ASP A 191 36.37 -5.92 -1.78
CA ASP A 191 35.51 -6.05 -2.96
C ASP A 191 35.00 -7.45 -3.33
N LEU A 192 33.68 -7.54 -3.50
CA LEU A 192 33.00 -8.67 -4.16
C LEU A 192 33.76 -9.01 -5.44
N SER A 193 34.11 -10.29 -5.64
CA SER A 193 34.89 -10.69 -6.81
C SER A 193 34.18 -10.23 -8.10
N PHE A 194 34.91 -9.48 -8.93
CA PHE A 194 34.41 -8.91 -10.19
C PHE A 194 33.74 -9.95 -11.11
N ALA A 195 34.13 -11.23 -10.99
CA ALA A 195 33.64 -12.31 -11.83
C ALA A 195 32.13 -12.61 -11.72
N LEU A 196 31.51 -12.32 -10.56
CA LEU A 196 30.09 -12.62 -10.29
C LEU A 196 29.20 -11.37 -10.20
N LEU A 197 29.82 -10.19 -10.06
CA LEU A 197 29.10 -8.92 -9.90
C LEU A 197 28.17 -8.59 -11.08
N PRO A 198 28.56 -8.80 -12.36
CA PRO A 198 27.69 -8.56 -13.50
C PRO A 198 26.40 -9.39 -13.45
N GLN A 199 26.51 -10.69 -13.18
CA GLN A 199 25.41 -11.64 -13.15
C GLN A 199 24.48 -11.35 -11.97
N ILE A 200 25.05 -11.06 -10.79
CA ILE A 200 24.28 -10.67 -9.61
C ILE A 200 23.52 -9.37 -9.87
N SER A 201 24.17 -8.34 -10.44
CA SER A 201 23.50 -7.07 -10.74
C SER A 201 22.35 -7.27 -11.73
N LEU A 202 22.56 -8.07 -12.79
CA LEU A 202 21.54 -8.34 -13.80
C LEU A 202 20.32 -9.03 -13.21
N VAL A 203 20.53 -10.08 -12.42
CA VAL A 203 19.44 -10.84 -11.78
C VAL A 203 18.68 -9.96 -10.79
N LEU A 204 19.39 -9.18 -9.96
CA LEU A 204 18.76 -8.27 -9.00
C LEU A 204 17.96 -7.17 -9.70
N THR A 205 18.53 -6.53 -10.72
CA THR A 205 17.84 -5.49 -11.50
C THR A 205 16.59 -6.05 -12.17
N MET A 206 16.67 -7.23 -12.78
CA MET A 206 15.50 -7.89 -13.38
C MET A 206 14.43 -8.19 -12.33
N ALA A 207 14.83 -8.77 -11.19
CA ALA A 207 13.91 -9.09 -10.10
C ALA A 207 13.23 -7.83 -9.53
N LEU A 208 13.98 -6.74 -9.33
CA LEU A 208 13.47 -5.47 -8.84
C LEU A 208 12.54 -4.77 -9.83
N LEU A 209 12.86 -4.79 -11.11
CA LEU A 209 11.98 -4.22 -12.15
C LEU A 209 10.66 -4.98 -12.21
N LEU A 210 10.72 -6.32 -12.26
CA LEU A 210 9.52 -7.15 -12.26
C LEU A 210 8.71 -6.95 -10.97
N TYR A 211 9.39 -6.86 -9.82
CA TYR A 211 8.76 -6.55 -8.55
C TYR A 211 8.06 -5.18 -8.56
N GLY A 212 8.75 -4.12 -8.99
CA GLY A 212 8.22 -2.77 -9.05
C GLY A 212 7.06 -2.62 -10.01
N ILE A 213 7.17 -3.19 -11.21
CA ILE A 213 6.09 -3.22 -12.20
C ILE A 213 4.88 -3.97 -11.63
N SER A 214 5.10 -5.12 -10.98
CA SER A 214 4.00 -5.88 -10.38
C SER A 214 3.28 -5.11 -9.28
N LEU A 215 4.02 -4.40 -8.41
CA LEU A 215 3.42 -3.54 -7.39
C LEU A 215 2.65 -2.37 -7.99
N PHE A 216 3.19 -1.76 -9.06
CA PHE A 216 2.53 -0.67 -9.75
C PHE A 216 1.19 -1.10 -10.35
N GLU A 217 1.12 -2.26 -11.00
CA GLU A 217 -0.13 -2.79 -11.53
C GLU A 217 -1.14 -3.11 -10.41
N VAL A 218 -0.70 -3.71 -9.30
CA VAL A 218 -1.58 -3.98 -8.15
C VAL A 218 -2.09 -2.68 -7.53
N TRP A 219 -1.26 -1.66 -7.41
CA TRP A 219 -1.68 -0.34 -6.96
C TRP A 219 -2.70 0.30 -7.93
N LYS A 220 -2.51 0.15 -9.24
CA LYS A 220 -3.48 0.64 -10.23
C LYS A 220 -4.84 -0.06 -10.07
N ILE A 221 -4.84 -1.36 -9.81
CA ILE A 221 -6.08 -2.12 -9.52
C ILE A 221 -6.74 -1.60 -8.24
N LYS A 222 -5.97 -1.45 -7.15
CA LYS A 222 -6.50 -1.01 -5.85
C LYS A 222 -6.93 0.45 -5.80
N SER A 223 -6.23 1.34 -6.50
CA SER A 223 -6.57 2.76 -6.52
C SER A 223 -7.85 3.07 -7.31
N LYS A 224 -8.36 2.12 -8.09
CA LYS A 224 -9.68 2.21 -8.76
C LYS A 224 -10.83 1.70 -7.90
N SER A 225 -10.55 0.84 -6.92
CA SER A 225 -11.58 0.21 -6.08
C SER A 225 -11.88 0.98 -4.79
N LEU A 226 -11.14 2.05 -4.49
CA LEU A 226 -11.50 2.96 -3.42
C LEU A 226 -12.47 4.00 -3.98
N PRO A 227 -13.69 4.14 -3.43
CA PRO A 227 -14.58 5.23 -3.81
C PRO A 227 -13.89 6.56 -3.52
N ALA A 228 -13.95 7.45 -4.51
CA ALA A 228 -13.49 8.83 -4.40
C ALA A 228 -14.49 9.66 -3.60
#